data_AF-A0A961H6F5-F1
#
_entry.id   AF-A0A961H6F5-F1
#
_cell.length_a   1.000
_cell.length_b   1.000
_cell.length_c   1.000
_cell.angle_alpha   90.00
_cell.angle_beta   90.00
_cell.angle_gamma   90.00
#
_symmetry.space_group_name_H-M   'P 1'
#
loop_
_entity.id
_entity.type
_entity.pdbx_description
1 polymer ?
#
loop_
_entity_poly.entity_id
_entity_poly.type
_entity_poly.pdbx_seq_one_letter_code
_entity_poly.pdbx_strand_id
1 'polypeptide(L)'
;MSIDNAAPNLAHSREESFERGMEALTAIDGAGGQKVIDSLADISPELGHQVVAWAFGEIYVRPGLAPRDRQLVTLGMLTALGGCEPQLDVHINAALNVGLTTDEIIEALLHSAVYCGMPKALNATFVAKKVFSERGLLKAQAA
;
A
#
# COMPACT_ATOMS: atom_id res chain seq x y z
N MET A 1 8.46 -14.32 -30.39
CA MET A 1 9.01 -13.61 -29.21
C MET A 1 8.87 -14.55 -28.04
N SER A 2 9.96 -15.23 -27.65
CA SER A 2 9.97 -16.06 -26.44
C SER A 2 10.08 -15.13 -25.24
N ILE A 3 9.04 -15.10 -24.42
CA ILE A 3 9.12 -14.57 -23.07
C ILE A 3 9.87 -15.61 -22.25
N ASP A 4 11.16 -15.39 -22.05
CA ASP A 4 11.96 -16.13 -21.07
C ASP A 4 11.41 -15.80 -19.67
N ASN A 5 10.38 -16.54 -19.26
CA ASN A 5 9.84 -16.52 -17.90
C ASN A 5 10.68 -17.47 -17.02
N ALA A 6 11.98 -17.26 -16.97
CA ALA A 6 12.80 -17.82 -15.91
C ALA A 6 12.47 -17.05 -14.64
N ALA A 7 11.45 -17.50 -13.91
CA ALA A 7 11.24 -17.05 -12.53
C ALA A 7 12.60 -17.24 -11.80
N PRO A 8 13.19 -16.18 -11.22
CA PRO A 8 14.42 -16.33 -10.48
C PRO A 8 14.19 -17.37 -9.38
N ASN A 9 15.22 -18.17 -9.08
CA ASN A 9 15.19 -19.15 -8.00
C ASN A 9 14.82 -18.43 -6.69
N LEU A 10 13.56 -18.58 -6.24
CA LEU A 10 12.96 -17.85 -5.11
C LEU A 10 13.27 -18.48 -3.75
N ALA A 11 14.13 -19.49 -3.67
CA ALA A 11 14.53 -20.08 -2.39
C ALA A 11 15.52 -19.15 -1.66
N HIS A 12 15.02 -18.02 -1.15
CA HIS A 12 15.73 -17.18 -0.20
C HIS A 12 15.59 -17.75 1.20
N SER A 13 16.61 -17.53 2.02
CA SER A 13 16.47 -17.85 3.44
C SER A 13 15.40 -16.95 4.07
N ARG A 14 14.79 -17.43 5.16
CA ARG A 14 13.79 -16.66 5.90
C ARG A 14 14.34 -15.31 6.38
N GLU A 15 15.64 -15.25 6.69
CA GLU A 15 16.34 -14.05 7.12
C GLU A 15 16.57 -13.09 5.94
N GLU A 16 17.02 -13.59 4.80
CA GLU A 16 17.21 -12.79 3.57
C GLU A 16 15.90 -12.16 3.07
N SER A 17 14.81 -12.92 3.04
CA SER A 17 13.49 -12.39 2.67
C SER A 17 13.04 -11.30 3.64
N PHE A 18 13.33 -11.46 4.94
CA PHE A 18 12.97 -10.47 5.95
C PHE A 18 13.79 -9.19 5.82
N GLU A 19 15.11 -9.27 5.66
CA GLU A 19 15.98 -8.10 5.46
C GLU A 19 15.57 -7.29 4.23
N ARG A 20 15.41 -7.96 3.08
CA ARG A 20 14.92 -7.33 1.85
C ARG A 20 13.53 -6.73 2.02
N GLY A 21 12.67 -7.42 2.76
CA GLY A 21 11.34 -6.95 3.10
C GLY A 21 11.35 -5.69 3.95
N MET A 22 12.26 -5.59 4.92
CA MET A 22 12.40 -4.40 5.74
C MET A 22 12.90 -3.19 4.94
N GLU A 23 13.83 -3.38 4.01
CA GLU A 23 14.27 -2.32 3.10
C GLU A 23 13.10 -1.79 2.26
N ALA A 24 12.32 -2.70 1.66
CA ALA A 24 11.17 -2.34 0.84
C ALA A 24 10.06 -1.67 1.66
N LEU A 25 9.73 -2.21 2.83
CA LEU A 25 8.73 -1.63 3.74
C LEU A 25 9.13 -0.22 4.20
N THR A 26 10.40 -0.01 4.52
CA THR A 26 10.92 1.31 4.91
C THR A 26 10.83 2.31 3.77
N ALA A 27 11.19 1.89 2.54
CA ALA A 27 11.14 2.76 1.37
C ALA A 27 9.72 3.13 0.94
N ILE A 28 8.74 2.25 1.16
CA ILE A 28 7.35 2.41 0.69
C ILE A 28 6.47 3.01 1.79
N ASP A 29 6.39 2.35 2.94
CA ASP A 29 5.44 2.70 4.01
C ASP A 29 6.11 3.52 5.13
N GLY A 30 7.44 3.45 5.25
CA GLY A 30 8.21 4.17 6.28
C GLY A 30 7.68 3.90 7.68
N ALA A 31 7.45 4.97 8.45
CA ALA A 31 6.94 4.88 9.81
C ALA A 31 5.55 4.22 9.92
N GLY A 32 4.74 4.27 8.85
CA GLY A 32 3.43 3.61 8.82
C GLY A 32 3.57 2.09 8.87
N GLY A 33 4.47 1.54 8.05
CA GLY A 33 4.75 0.10 7.99
C GLY A 33 5.32 -0.41 9.31
N GLN A 34 6.28 0.32 9.91
CA GLN A 34 6.88 -0.08 11.19
C GLN A 34 5.82 -0.17 12.30
N LYS A 35 4.88 0.79 12.38
CA LYS A 35 3.79 0.76 13.36
C LYS A 35 2.90 -0.48 13.21
N VAL A 36 2.65 -0.94 11.97
CA VAL A 36 1.89 -2.18 11.74
C VAL A 36 2.65 -3.38 12.31
N ILE A 37 3.95 -3.47 12.06
CA ILE A 37 4.79 -4.57 12.59
C ILE A 37 4.82 -4.55 14.12
N ASP A 38 5.04 -3.38 14.72
CA ASP A 38 5.09 -3.22 16.17
C ASP A 38 3.76 -3.61 16.83
N SER A 39 2.63 -3.27 16.19
CA SER A 39 1.27 -3.61 16.67
C SER A 39 0.94 -5.10 16.65
N LEU A 40 1.74 -5.91 15.95
CA LEU A 40 1.59 -7.35 15.87
C LEU A 40 2.54 -8.10 16.82
N ALA A 41 3.49 -7.41 17.45
CA ALA A 41 4.57 -8.04 18.20
C ALA A 41 4.11 -8.77 19.47
N ASP A 42 3.00 -8.36 20.09
CA ASP A 42 2.44 -8.96 21.30
C ASP A 42 1.37 -10.04 21.02
N ILE A 43 0.74 -9.99 19.83
CA ILE A 43 -0.38 -10.87 19.48
C ILE A 43 -0.06 -11.89 18.39
N SER A 44 0.72 -11.54 17.38
CA SER A 44 1.08 -12.43 16.27
C SER A 44 2.40 -12.00 15.59
N PRO A 45 3.55 -12.29 16.21
CA PRO A 45 4.87 -12.00 15.63
C PRO A 45 5.07 -12.65 14.27
N GLU A 46 4.50 -13.85 14.06
CA GLU A 46 4.59 -14.54 12.77
C GLU A 46 3.87 -13.78 11.67
N LEU A 47 2.70 -13.20 11.95
CA LEU A 47 2.00 -12.37 10.96
C LEU A 47 2.83 -11.13 10.61
N GLY A 48 3.41 -10.46 11.61
CA GLY A 48 4.34 -9.36 11.39
C GLY A 48 5.52 -9.78 10.51
N HIS A 49 6.11 -10.95 10.80
CA HIS A 49 7.16 -11.52 9.98
C HIS A 49 6.73 -11.76 8.53
N GLN A 50 5.55 -12.33 8.29
CA GLN A 50 5.06 -12.60 6.93
C GLN A 50 4.71 -11.33 6.15
N VAL A 51 4.22 -10.29 6.82
CA VAL A 51 4.05 -8.96 6.20
C VAL A 51 5.39 -8.48 5.66
N VAL A 52 6.45 -8.54 6.46
CA VAL A 52 7.79 -8.11 6.04
C VAL A 52 8.37 -9.07 4.99
N ALA A 53 8.59 -10.33 5.34
CA ALA A 53 9.38 -11.26 4.55
C ALA A 53 8.67 -11.66 3.26
N TRP A 54 7.39 -12.03 3.32
CA TRP A 54 6.68 -12.50 2.15
C TRP A 54 6.05 -11.34 1.38
N ALA A 55 5.25 -10.49 2.04
CA ALA A 55 4.55 -9.44 1.30
C ALA A 55 5.55 -8.42 0.72
N PHE A 56 6.32 -7.75 1.58
CA PHE A 56 7.30 -6.78 1.09
C PHE A 56 8.52 -7.45 0.44
N GLY A 57 9.07 -8.44 1.12
CA GLY A 57 10.30 -9.11 0.73
C GLY A 57 10.16 -9.93 -0.53
N GLU A 58 9.00 -10.49 -0.89
CA GLU A 58 8.86 -11.31 -2.11
C GLU A 58 7.89 -10.76 -3.14
N ILE A 59 6.79 -10.10 -2.74
CA ILE A 59 5.75 -9.65 -3.67
C ILE A 59 5.98 -8.19 -4.14
N TYR A 60 6.23 -7.26 -3.23
CA TYR A 60 6.38 -5.84 -3.59
C TYR A 60 7.65 -5.53 -4.39
N VAL A 61 8.72 -6.29 -4.17
CA VAL A 61 10.01 -6.11 -4.88
C VAL A 61 10.05 -6.73 -6.27
N ARG A 62 9.00 -7.46 -6.69
CA ARG A 62 9.00 -8.11 -8.02
C ARG A 62 9.13 -7.06 -9.12
N PRO A 63 9.89 -7.36 -10.19
CA PRO A 63 9.91 -6.49 -11.36
C PRO A 63 8.54 -6.50 -12.06
N GLY A 64 8.29 -5.49 -12.89
CA GLY A 64 7.13 -5.41 -13.77
C GLY A 64 6.16 -4.27 -13.47
N LEU A 65 6.08 -3.82 -12.21
CA LEU A 65 5.35 -2.61 -11.82
C LEU A 65 6.20 -1.78 -10.86
N ALA A 66 6.21 -0.45 -11.09
CA ALA A 66 6.85 0.47 -10.17
C ALA A 66 6.06 0.52 -8.85
N PRO A 67 6.70 0.89 -7.72
CA PRO A 67 6.02 0.99 -6.43
C PRO A 67 4.77 1.88 -6.47
N ARG A 68 4.80 2.99 -7.23
CA ARG A 68 3.64 3.86 -7.44
C ARG A 68 2.44 3.12 -8.03
N ASP A 69 2.67 2.32 -9.06
CA ASP A 69 1.61 1.61 -9.78
C ASP A 69 1.03 0.49 -8.90
N ARG A 70 1.88 -0.15 -8.08
CA ARG A 70 1.44 -1.14 -7.09
C ARG A 70 0.52 -0.52 -6.05
N GLN A 71 0.87 0.66 -5.52
CA GLN A 71 0.01 1.36 -4.56
C GLN A 71 -1.32 1.77 -5.20
N LEU A 72 -1.33 2.21 -6.46
CA LEU A 72 -2.57 2.50 -7.17
C LEU A 72 -3.51 1.27 -7.23
N VAL A 73 -2.96 0.09 -7.54
CA VAL A 73 -3.71 -1.18 -7.51
C VAL A 73 -4.19 -1.50 -6.09
N THR A 74 -3.32 -1.38 -5.09
CA THR A 74 -3.66 -1.65 -3.68
C THR A 74 -4.81 -0.75 -3.21
N LEU A 75 -4.78 0.55 -3.51
CA LEU A 75 -5.86 1.48 -3.15
C LEU A 75 -7.20 1.08 -3.78
N GLY A 76 -7.19 0.71 -5.06
CA GLY A 76 -8.38 0.21 -5.74
C GLY A 76 -8.93 -1.07 -5.09
N MET A 77 -8.06 -2.03 -4.76
CA MET A 77 -8.45 -3.31 -4.15
C MET A 77 -8.99 -3.13 -2.73
N LEU A 78 -8.34 -2.34 -1.89
CA LEU A 78 -8.80 -2.07 -0.52
C LEU A 78 -10.14 -1.32 -0.51
N THR A 79 -10.31 -0.39 -1.45
CA THR A 79 -11.61 0.30 -1.65
C THR A 79 -12.68 -0.69 -2.06
N ALA A 80 -12.40 -1.56 -3.03
CA ALA A 80 -13.36 -2.54 -3.54
C ALA A 80 -13.74 -3.60 -2.51
N LEU A 81 -12.82 -4.02 -1.64
CA LEU A 81 -13.11 -4.91 -0.51
C LEU A 81 -14.08 -4.23 0.46
N GLY A 82 -13.79 -2.99 0.86
CA GLY A 82 -14.53 -2.25 1.88
C GLY A 82 -14.27 -2.79 3.29
N GLY A 83 -14.50 -1.97 4.33
CA GLY A 83 -14.14 -2.36 5.71
C GLY A 83 -12.63 -2.42 5.96
N CYS A 84 -11.83 -1.89 5.03
CA CYS A 84 -10.37 -1.85 5.08
C CYS A 84 -9.85 -0.43 5.35
N GLU A 85 -10.62 0.42 6.02
CA GLU A 85 -10.26 1.81 6.31
C GLU A 85 -8.90 1.94 7.04
N PRO A 86 -8.55 1.08 8.02
CA PRO A 86 -7.22 1.12 8.63
C PRO A 86 -6.09 0.84 7.63
N GLN A 87 -6.28 -0.10 6.71
CA GLN A 87 -5.29 -0.42 5.67
C GLN A 87 -5.22 0.68 4.61
N LEU A 88 -6.35 1.28 4.25
CA LEU A 88 -6.39 2.44 3.36
C LEU A 88 -5.58 3.61 3.93
N ASP A 89 -5.66 3.88 5.24
CA ASP A 89 -4.89 4.94 5.89
C ASP A 89 -3.37 4.73 5.69
N VAL A 90 -2.90 3.50 5.95
CA VAL A 90 -1.49 3.11 5.73
C VAL A 90 -1.12 3.25 4.25
N HIS A 91 -1.92 2.69 3.35
CA HIS A 91 -1.58 2.64 1.93
C HIS A 91 -1.74 3.98 1.20
N ILE A 92 -2.56 4.91 1.68
CA ILE A 92 -2.63 6.27 1.15
C ILE A 92 -1.36 7.05 1.53
N ASN A 93 -0.87 6.88 2.76
CA ASN A 93 0.45 7.42 3.14
C ASN A 93 1.57 6.82 2.30
N ALA A 94 1.56 5.51 2.09
CA ALA A 94 2.52 4.80 1.25
C ALA A 94 2.50 5.30 -0.20
N ALA A 95 1.30 5.44 -0.79
CA ALA A 95 1.10 5.96 -2.15
C ALA A 95 1.75 7.34 -2.33
N LEU A 96 1.55 8.24 -1.37
CA LEU A 96 2.17 9.57 -1.37
C LEU A 96 3.70 9.50 -1.24
N ASN A 97 4.23 8.56 -0.45
CA ASN A 97 5.68 8.38 -0.29
C ASN A 97 6.35 7.91 -1.59
N VAL A 98 5.68 7.04 -2.35
CA VAL A 98 6.17 6.53 -3.63
C VAL A 98 5.77 7.39 -4.83
N GLY A 99 5.26 8.60 -4.57
CA GLY A 99 5.11 9.67 -5.56
C GLY A 99 3.74 9.79 -6.23
N LEU A 100 2.68 9.12 -5.74
CA LEU A 100 1.33 9.49 -6.16
C LEU A 100 0.98 10.87 -5.62
N THR A 101 0.28 11.65 -6.43
CA THR A 101 -0.28 12.93 -6.02
C THR A 101 -1.64 12.76 -5.34
N THR A 102 -2.08 13.77 -4.60
CA THR A 102 -3.45 13.80 -4.04
C THR A 102 -4.51 13.66 -5.12
N ASP A 103 -4.27 14.29 -6.27
CA ASP A 103 -5.21 14.33 -7.40
C ASP A 103 -5.33 12.94 -8.06
N GLU A 104 -4.20 12.23 -8.24
CA GLU A 104 -4.20 10.84 -8.73
C GLU A 104 -4.91 9.87 -7.77
N ILE A 105 -4.70 10.03 -6.45
CA ILE A 105 -5.38 9.21 -5.45
C ILE A 105 -6.88 9.47 -5.48
N ILE A 106 -7.32 10.73 -5.52
CA ILE A 106 -8.74 11.09 -5.61
C ILE A 106 -9.37 10.50 -6.87
N GLU A 107 -8.70 10.61 -8.02
CA GLU A 107 -9.19 10.08 -9.29
C GLU A 107 -9.35 8.55 -9.24
N ALA A 108 -8.40 7.84 -8.63
CA ALA A 108 -8.49 6.38 -8.46
C ALA A 108 -9.69 5.97 -7.60
N LEU A 109 -9.93 6.68 -6.49
CA LEU A 109 -11.06 6.41 -5.60
C LEU A 109 -12.39 6.76 -6.27
N LEU A 110 -12.46 7.86 -7.02
CA LEU A 110 -13.63 8.21 -7.84
C LEU A 110 -13.92 7.13 -8.88
N HIS A 111 -12.90 6.70 -9.62
CA HIS A 111 -13.04 5.68 -10.66
C HIS A 111 -13.53 4.35 -10.08
N SER A 112 -13.08 3.99 -8.87
CA SER A 112 -13.52 2.76 -8.19
C SER A 112 -15.04 2.72 -7.95
N ALA A 113 -15.71 3.87 -7.82
CA ALA A 113 -17.15 3.96 -7.57
C ALA A 113 -17.99 3.29 -8.68
N VAL A 114 -17.48 3.27 -9.92
CA VAL A 114 -18.13 2.60 -11.06
C VAL A 114 -18.22 1.10 -10.85
N TYR A 115 -17.24 0.49 -10.18
CA TYR A 115 -17.10 -0.96 -10.05
C TYR A 115 -17.58 -1.48 -8.70
N CYS A 116 -17.28 -0.76 -7.61
CA CYS A 116 -17.61 -1.20 -6.26
C CYS A 116 -18.73 -0.39 -5.58
N GLY A 117 -19.29 0.61 -6.28
CA GLY A 117 -20.39 1.43 -5.81
C GLY A 117 -19.99 2.61 -4.93
N MET A 118 -20.88 3.59 -4.85
CA MET A 118 -20.67 4.85 -4.14
C MET A 118 -20.31 4.71 -2.65
N PRO A 119 -20.93 3.82 -1.84
CA PRO A 119 -20.63 3.75 -0.41
C PRO A 119 -19.16 3.43 -0.11
N LYS A 120 -18.57 2.49 -0.86
CA LYS A 120 -17.17 2.09 -0.68
C LYS A 120 -16.20 3.19 -1.12
N ALA A 121 -16.47 3.82 -2.25
CA ALA A 121 -15.68 4.95 -2.73
C ALA A 121 -15.74 6.15 -1.76
N LEU A 122 -16.91 6.43 -1.17
CA LEU A 122 -17.07 7.48 -0.15
C LEU A 122 -16.24 7.20 1.10
N ASN A 123 -16.31 5.98 1.65
CA ASN A 123 -15.52 5.60 2.81
C ASN A 123 -14.02 5.79 2.54
N ALA A 124 -13.52 5.29 1.41
CA ALA A 124 -12.12 5.46 1.03
C ALA A 124 -11.74 6.94 0.84
N THR A 125 -12.62 7.74 0.24
CA THR A 125 -12.39 9.18 0.06
C THR A 125 -12.31 9.93 1.40
N PHE A 126 -13.08 9.53 2.41
CA PHE A 126 -12.97 10.11 3.75
C PHE A 126 -11.67 9.75 4.45
N VAL A 127 -11.16 8.53 4.26
CA VAL A 127 -9.82 8.15 4.73
C VAL A 127 -8.75 8.99 4.02
N ALA A 128 -8.84 9.19 2.70
CA ALA A 128 -7.92 10.06 1.96
C ALA A 128 -7.95 11.50 2.49
N LYS A 129 -9.15 12.06 2.71
CA LYS A 129 -9.31 13.40 3.31
C LYS A 129 -8.61 13.50 4.66
N LYS A 130 -8.76 12.49 5.53
CA LYS A 130 -8.07 12.44 6.84
C LYS A 130 -6.55 12.50 6.65
N VAL A 131 -5.98 11.59 5.85
CA VAL A 131 -4.53 11.53 5.61
C VAL A 131 -4.01 12.83 5.00
N PHE A 132 -4.71 13.39 4.00
CA PHE A 132 -4.31 14.65 3.38
C PHE A 132 -4.34 15.80 4.37
N SER A 133 -5.32 15.83 5.29
CA SER A 133 -5.37 16.83 6.36
C SER A 133 -4.18 16.70 7.30
N GLU A 134 -3.86 15.47 7.74
CA GLU A 134 -2.74 15.19 8.65
C GLU A 134 -1.38 15.54 8.02
N ARG A 135 -1.26 15.40 6.70
CA ARG A 135 -0.05 15.78 5.93
C ARG A 135 -0.05 17.24 5.46
N GLY A 136 -1.08 18.03 5.77
CA GLY A 136 -1.17 19.43 5.32
C GLY A 136 -1.31 19.61 3.80
N LEU A 137 -1.91 18.62 3.11
CA LEU A 137 -2.04 18.56 1.65
C LEU A 137 -3.42 18.97 1.13
N LEU A 138 -4.39 19.22 2.01
CA LEU A 138 -5.69 19.74 1.59
C LEU A 138 -5.54 21.19 1.10
N LYS A 139 -5.78 21.40 -0.19
CA LYS A 139 -5.91 22.76 -0.74
C LYS A 139 -7.14 23.42 -0.11
N ALA A 140 -6.99 24.65 0.38
CA ALA A 140 -8.16 25.46 0.71
C ALA A 140 -9.01 25.60 -0.57
N GLN A 141 -10.28 25.21 -0.52
CA GLN A 141 -11.17 25.46 -1.64
C GLN A 141 -11.26 26.98 -1.84
N ALA A 142 -10.91 27.45 -3.04
CA ALA A 142 -11.35 28.77 -3.46
C ALA A 142 -12.88 28.74 -3.48
N ALA A 143 -13.47 29.60 -2.66
CA ALA A 143 -14.92 29.80 -2.58
C ALA A 143 -15.49 30.26 -3.93
#